data_AF-A0A7X6SGH7-F1
#
_entry.id   AF-A0A7X6SGH7-F1
#
_cell.length_a   1.000
_cell.length_b   1.000
_cell.length_c   1.000
_cell.angle_alpha   90.00
_cell.angle_beta   90.00
_cell.angle_gamma   90.00
#
_symmetry.space_group_name_H-M   'P 1'
#
loop_
_entity.id
_entity.type
_entity.pdbx_description
1 polymer ?
#
loop_
_entity_poly.entity_id
_entity_poly.type
_entity_poly.pdbx_seq_one_letter_code
_entity_poly.pdbx_strand_id
1 'polypeptide(L)'
;MNVRGSYASGDKRPITAELEVIDGRFTRVQVSSAVAGINEQLRQDLSAVSAVLVGLDASANAETITAIITKARPWFDDALASTCAVAVRRAVMAATDWSDLTFDVIPPVNLPVATHVALDQVIADDIRSGRRNPTFRIWEWDDPAVVIGSFQSVRNEVDPGNAAKFGFKVVRRISGGGAMYMP
;
A
#
# COMPACT_ATOMS: atom_id res chain seq x y z
N MET A 1 6.63 23.18 0.71
CA MET A 1 5.92 22.10 -0.01
C MET A 1 4.64 21.77 0.75
N ASN A 2 3.51 21.72 0.05
CA ASN A 2 2.23 21.31 0.64
C ASN A 2 2.00 19.82 0.37
N VAL A 3 1.73 19.05 1.43
CA VAL A 3 1.49 17.61 1.35
C VAL A 3 0.26 17.20 2.12
N ARG A 4 -0.31 16.07 1.69
CA ARG A 4 -1.47 15.45 2.32
C ARG A 4 -1.22 13.96 2.47
N GLY A 5 -1.68 13.39 3.57
CA GLY A 5 -1.67 11.95 3.80
C GLY A 5 -2.82 11.55 4.69
N SER A 6 -3.37 10.36 4.45
CA SER A 6 -4.48 9.83 5.25
C SER A 6 -4.14 8.46 5.82
N TYR A 7 -4.69 8.13 6.99
CA TYR A 7 -4.56 6.81 7.60
C TYR A 7 -5.78 6.50 8.46
N ALA A 8 -6.24 5.25 8.42
CA ALA A 8 -7.28 4.73 9.29
C ALA A 8 -6.77 3.46 9.96
N SER A 9 -6.77 3.43 11.30
CA SER A 9 -6.57 2.18 12.04
C SER A 9 -7.87 1.35 12.07
N GLY A 10 -7.82 0.13 12.61
CA GLY A 10 -8.89 -0.88 12.54
C GLY A 10 -10.32 -0.41 12.86
N ASP A 11 -10.48 0.70 13.60
CA ASP A 11 -11.77 1.30 13.95
C ASP A 11 -12.38 2.19 12.84
N LYS A 12 -11.77 2.22 11.65
CA LYS A 12 -12.24 2.94 10.45
C LYS A 12 -12.48 4.44 10.67
N ARG A 13 -11.75 5.08 11.59
CA ARG A 13 -11.74 6.54 11.72
C ARG A 13 -10.57 7.11 10.90
N PRO A 14 -10.78 7.47 9.61
CA PRO A 14 -9.73 8.08 8.83
C PRO A 14 -9.30 9.41 9.45
N ILE A 15 -8.01 9.53 9.70
CA ILE A 15 -7.32 10.78 10.00
C ILE A 15 -6.63 11.25 8.73
N THR A 16 -6.81 12.52 8.39
CA THR A 16 -6.11 13.21 7.30
C THR A 16 -5.20 14.26 7.91
N ALA A 17 -3.94 14.26 7.49
CA ALA A 17 -2.96 15.28 7.81
C ALA A 17 -2.63 16.09 6.54
N GLU A 18 -2.79 17.41 6.62
CA GLU A 18 -2.37 18.37 5.62
C GLU A 18 -1.26 19.23 6.22
N LEU A 19 -0.10 19.29 5.55
CA LEU A 19 1.12 19.90 6.08
C LEU A 19 1.72 20.88 5.07
N GLU A 20 2.29 21.96 5.58
CA GLU A 20 3.26 22.78 4.86
C GLU A 20 4.64 22.54 5.47
N VAL A 21 5.60 22.21 4.62
CA VAL A 21 7.00 21.99 5.00
C VAL A 21 7.89 23.05 4.36
N ILE A 22 8.63 23.79 5.17
CA ILE A 22 9.64 24.78 4.76
C ILE A 22 10.93 24.49 5.54
N ASP A 23 12.07 24.45 4.84
CA ASP A 23 13.39 24.17 5.42
C ASP A 23 13.44 22.94 6.34
N GLY A 24 12.75 21.87 5.93
CA GLY A 24 12.69 20.60 6.66
C GLY A 24 11.84 20.63 7.93
N ARG A 25 11.04 21.68 8.17
CA ARG A 25 10.18 21.81 9.34
C ARG A 25 8.72 22.02 8.96
N PHE A 26 7.81 21.56 9.83
CA PHE A 26 6.38 21.81 9.67
C PHE A 26 6.05 23.28 10.00
N THR A 27 5.66 24.08 9.01
CA THR A 27 5.24 25.48 9.23
C THR A 27 3.74 25.61 9.42
N ARG A 28 2.97 24.70 8.81
CA ARG A 28 1.54 24.55 9.02
C ARG A 28 1.19 23.08 9.13
N VAL A 29 0.34 22.74 10.09
CA VAL A 29 -0.18 21.39 10.27
C VAL A 29 -1.68 21.48 10.47
N GLN A 30 -2.43 20.63 9.79
CA GLN A 30 -3.85 20.44 10.00
C GLN A 30 -4.17 18.95 10.01
N VAL A 31 -4.47 18.43 11.20
CA VAL A 31 -4.95 17.07 11.41
C VAL A 31 -6.45 17.13 11.59
N SER A 32 -7.18 16.32 10.82
CA SER A 32 -8.64 16.30 10.82
C SER A 32 -9.18 14.90 10.54
N SER A 33 -10.47 14.70 10.78
CA SER A 33 -11.17 13.46 10.45
C SER A 33 -12.48 13.79 9.73
N ALA A 34 -12.78 13.06 8.66
CA ALA A 34 -13.97 13.27 7.82
C ALA A 34 -15.15 12.34 8.21
N VAL A 35 -15.08 11.68 9.38
CA VAL A 35 -16.14 10.76 9.83
C VAL A 35 -17.43 11.53 10.15
N ALA A 36 -18.56 11.03 9.67
CA ALA A 36 -19.86 11.57 10.03
C ALA A 36 -20.12 11.39 11.53
N GLY A 37 -20.61 12.44 12.21
CA GLY A 37 -20.97 12.36 13.64
C GLY A 37 -19.82 12.53 14.63
N ILE A 38 -18.65 13.00 14.19
CA ILE A 38 -17.59 13.40 15.13
C ILE A 38 -18.12 14.52 16.04
N ASN A 39 -17.93 14.37 17.35
CA ASN A 39 -18.31 15.38 18.32
C ASN A 39 -17.33 16.57 18.30
N GLU A 40 -17.75 17.70 18.87
CA GLU A 40 -16.93 18.92 18.88
C GLU A 40 -15.63 18.76 19.68
N GLN A 41 -15.67 17.97 20.75
CA GLN A 41 -14.50 17.67 21.58
C GLN A 41 -13.35 17.08 20.75
N LEU A 42 -13.62 16.05 19.94
CA LEU A 42 -12.60 15.42 19.12
C LEU A 42 -12.04 16.39 18.05
N ARG A 43 -12.86 17.30 17.49
CA ARG A 43 -12.34 18.34 16.57
C ARG A 43 -11.34 19.26 17.27
N GLN A 44 -11.67 19.69 18.49
CA GLN A 44 -10.79 20.51 19.32
C GLN A 44 -9.51 19.75 19.68
N ASP A 45 -9.63 18.46 20.00
CA ASP A 45 -8.47 17.63 20.31
C ASP A 45 -7.52 17.49 19.12
N LEU A 46 -8.02 17.23 17.91
CA LEU A 46 -7.23 17.14 16.68
C LEU A 46 -6.62 18.50 16.29
N SER A 47 -7.34 19.60 16.51
CA SER A 47 -6.79 20.96 16.34
C SER A 47 -5.62 21.22 17.27
N ALA A 48 -5.75 20.85 18.55
CA ALA A 48 -4.66 20.98 19.50
C ALA A 48 -3.49 20.01 19.23
N VAL A 49 -3.75 18.81 18.67
CA VAL A 49 -2.68 17.95 18.11
C VAL A 49 -1.95 18.66 16.97
N SER A 50 -2.68 19.33 16.08
CA SER A 50 -2.08 20.07 14.96
C SER A 50 -1.11 21.14 15.46
N ALA A 51 -1.49 21.88 16.52
CA ALA A 51 -0.64 22.90 17.12
C ALA A 51 0.66 22.34 17.73
N VAL A 52 0.61 21.16 18.36
CA VAL A 52 1.77 20.49 18.96
C VAL A 52 2.84 20.13 17.92
N LEU A 53 2.44 19.87 16.68
CA LEU A 53 3.33 19.39 15.63
C LEU A 53 4.00 20.53 14.84
N VAL A 54 3.54 21.78 14.97
CA VAL A 54 4.17 22.92 14.29
C VAL A 54 5.61 23.10 14.80
N GLY A 55 6.54 23.28 13.86
CA GLY A 55 7.98 23.43 14.11
C GLY A 55 8.75 22.12 14.22
N LEU A 56 8.07 20.97 14.27
CA LEU A 56 8.72 19.66 14.31
C LEU A 56 9.51 19.40 13.01
N ASP A 57 10.60 18.66 13.16
CA ASP A 57 11.40 18.18 12.04
C ASP A 57 10.60 17.20 11.17
N ALA A 58 10.56 17.45 9.87
CA ALA A 58 9.83 16.63 8.91
C ALA A 58 10.39 15.20 8.79
N SER A 59 11.65 14.96 9.19
CA SER A 59 12.24 13.63 9.21
C SER A 59 11.81 12.77 10.40
N ALA A 60 11.13 13.33 11.41
CA ALA A 60 10.67 12.59 12.58
C ALA A 60 9.83 11.38 12.18
N ASN A 61 10.07 10.21 12.78
CA ASN A 61 9.33 8.97 12.50
C ASN A 61 7.99 8.92 13.27
N ALA A 62 7.13 7.95 12.94
CA ALA A 62 5.80 7.84 13.55
C ALA A 62 5.88 7.69 15.08
N GLU A 63 6.81 6.87 15.59
CA GLU A 63 7.00 6.64 17.02
C GLU A 63 7.36 7.93 17.78
N THR A 64 8.27 8.73 17.23
CA THR A 64 8.67 10.02 17.80
C THR A 64 7.50 11.00 17.82
N ILE A 65 6.74 11.07 16.72
CA ILE A 65 5.56 11.95 16.62
C ILE A 65 4.50 11.52 17.64
N THR A 66 4.23 10.22 17.79
CA THR A 66 3.29 9.68 18.80
C THR A 66 3.73 10.09 20.21
N ALA A 67 5.01 9.87 20.56
CA ALA A 67 5.53 10.22 21.87
C ALA A 67 5.41 11.71 22.19
N ILE A 68 5.63 12.58 21.19
CA ILE A 68 5.43 14.03 21.32
C ILE A 68 3.96 14.36 21.61
N ILE A 69 3.03 13.76 20.87
CA ILE A 69 1.59 13.97 21.06
C ILE A 69 1.17 13.51 22.46
N THR A 70 1.47 12.27 22.85
CA THR A 70 1.10 11.72 24.17
C THR A 70 1.72 12.52 25.30
N LYS A 71 2.98 12.96 25.18
CA LYS A 71 3.64 13.80 26.20
C LYS A 71 2.97 15.18 26.34
N ALA A 72 2.63 15.81 25.22
CA ALA A 72 1.97 17.11 25.22
C ALA A 72 0.49 17.02 25.63
N ARG A 73 -0.14 15.86 25.42
CA ARG A 73 -1.56 15.60 25.64
C ARG A 73 -1.77 14.24 26.35
N PRO A 74 -1.47 14.11 27.66
CA PRO A 74 -1.54 12.83 28.37
C PRO A 74 -2.93 12.18 28.43
N TRP A 75 -3.98 12.98 28.21
CA TRP A 75 -5.39 12.56 28.23
C TRP A 75 -5.91 12.16 26.84
N PHE A 76 -5.10 12.35 25.79
CA PHE A 76 -5.46 12.02 24.43
C PHE A 76 -5.24 10.53 24.18
N ASP A 77 -6.15 9.92 23.45
CA ASP A 77 -6.11 8.49 23.17
C ASP A 77 -4.82 8.09 22.42
N ASP A 78 -4.06 7.14 22.97
CA ASP A 78 -2.75 6.74 22.42
C ASP A 78 -2.87 6.09 21.03
N ALA A 79 -3.95 5.34 20.78
CA ALA A 79 -4.18 4.73 19.48
C ALA A 79 -4.48 5.80 18.43
N LEU A 80 -5.23 6.84 18.79
CA LEU A 80 -5.50 7.99 17.95
C LEU A 80 -4.26 8.86 17.75
N ALA A 81 -3.41 9.03 18.77
CA ALA A 81 -2.11 9.70 18.65
C ALA A 81 -1.23 9.01 17.61
N SER A 82 -1.13 7.68 17.69
CA SER A 82 -0.42 6.85 16.71
C SER A 82 -1.03 6.97 15.31
N THR A 83 -2.35 6.97 15.20
CA THR A 83 -3.06 7.15 13.92
C THR A 83 -2.75 8.52 13.29
N CYS A 84 -2.73 9.59 14.09
CA CYS A 84 -2.33 10.93 13.62
C CYS A 84 -0.87 10.94 13.16
N ALA A 85 0.03 10.31 13.92
CA ALA A 85 1.44 10.23 13.58
C ALA A 85 1.69 9.51 12.25
N VAL A 86 0.98 8.40 12.00
CA VAL A 86 1.06 7.68 10.72
C VAL A 86 0.51 8.52 9.57
N ALA A 87 -0.61 9.23 9.76
CA ALA A 87 -1.15 10.14 8.73
C ALA A 87 -0.15 11.26 8.36
N VAL A 88 0.49 11.88 9.36
CA VAL A 88 1.55 12.89 9.17
C VAL A 88 2.74 12.31 8.41
N ARG A 89 3.22 11.12 8.79
CA ARG A 89 4.31 10.43 8.09
C ARG A 89 3.97 10.14 6.64
N ARG A 90 2.76 9.65 6.38
CA ARG A 90 2.28 9.39 5.02
C ARG A 90 2.27 10.67 4.18
N ALA A 91 1.86 11.80 4.76
CA ALA A 91 1.90 13.09 4.09
C ALA A 91 3.33 13.48 3.69
N VAL A 92 4.29 13.43 4.63
CA VAL A 92 5.69 13.80 4.33
C VAL A 92 6.35 12.87 3.31
N MET A 93 6.04 11.58 3.38
CA MET A 93 6.59 10.59 2.45
C MET A 93 5.93 10.62 1.07
N ALA A 94 4.99 11.54 0.82
CA ALA A 94 4.15 11.57 -0.38
C ALA A 94 3.55 10.18 -0.67
N ALA A 95 3.11 9.49 0.39
CA ALA A 95 2.54 8.16 0.27
C ALA A 95 1.25 8.26 -0.55
N THR A 96 1.19 7.48 -1.63
CA THR A 96 0.04 7.48 -2.53
C THR A 96 -1.16 6.80 -1.85
N ASP A 97 -2.31 7.47 -1.86
CA ASP A 97 -3.59 6.86 -1.46
C ASP A 97 -4.22 6.15 -2.66
N TRP A 98 -5.12 5.19 -2.40
CA TRP A 98 -5.78 4.42 -3.48
C TRP A 98 -6.55 5.32 -4.45
N SER A 99 -7.15 6.40 -3.94
CA SER A 99 -7.87 7.40 -4.73
C SER A 99 -6.99 8.23 -5.64
N ASP A 100 -5.67 8.27 -5.37
CA ASP A 100 -4.71 9.02 -6.17
C ASP A 100 -4.26 8.21 -7.40
N LEU A 101 -4.53 6.91 -7.40
CA LEU A 101 -4.12 6.00 -8.47
C LEU A 101 -5.20 5.94 -9.56
N THR A 102 -4.80 6.26 -10.78
CA THR A 102 -5.57 5.88 -11.97
C THR A 102 -5.11 4.50 -12.40
N PHE A 103 -6.00 3.51 -12.38
CA PHE A 103 -5.68 2.14 -12.80
C PHE A 103 -5.99 1.93 -14.27
N ASP A 104 -5.05 1.34 -15.01
CA ASP A 104 -5.33 0.76 -16.31
C ASP A 104 -5.98 -0.62 -16.09
N VAL A 105 -7.11 -0.88 -16.75
CA VAL A 105 -7.80 -2.17 -16.64
C VAL A 105 -7.57 -2.99 -17.91
N ILE A 106 -6.94 -4.15 -17.75
CA ILE A 106 -6.83 -5.15 -18.82
C ILE A 106 -7.92 -6.21 -18.57
N PRO A 107 -8.92 -6.31 -19.46
CA PRO A 107 -9.99 -7.28 -19.31
C PRO A 107 -9.46 -8.73 -19.42
N PRO A 108 -10.24 -9.72 -18.98
CA PRO A 108 -9.89 -11.12 -19.19
C PRO A 108 -9.70 -11.41 -20.68
N VAL A 109 -8.58 -12.02 -21.01
CA VAL A 109 -8.28 -12.55 -22.35
C VAL A 109 -7.73 -13.95 -22.14
N ASN A 110 -8.28 -14.92 -22.87
CA ASN A 110 -7.75 -16.27 -22.89
C ASN A 110 -6.38 -16.29 -23.59
N LEU A 111 -5.31 -16.56 -22.84
CA LEU A 111 -3.97 -16.76 -23.38
C LEU A 111 -3.31 -17.97 -22.68
N PRO A 112 -2.24 -18.53 -23.26
CA PRO A 112 -1.47 -19.56 -22.58
C PRO A 112 -0.92 -19.07 -21.23
N VAL A 113 -0.92 -19.94 -20.21
CA VAL A 113 -0.43 -19.61 -18.86
C VAL A 113 0.98 -19.01 -18.88
N ALA A 114 1.87 -19.54 -19.73
CA ALA A 114 3.22 -19.02 -19.90
C ALA A 114 3.24 -17.54 -20.35
N THR A 115 2.35 -17.16 -21.26
CA THR A 115 2.22 -15.78 -21.76
C THR A 115 1.75 -14.85 -20.66
N HIS A 116 0.77 -15.27 -19.85
CA HIS A 116 0.30 -14.45 -18.76
C HIS A 116 1.36 -14.20 -17.70
N VAL A 117 2.10 -15.24 -17.30
CA VAL A 117 3.19 -15.11 -16.34
C VAL A 117 4.30 -14.20 -16.85
N ALA A 118 4.59 -14.25 -18.16
CA ALA A 118 5.51 -13.30 -18.79
C ALA A 118 4.95 -11.86 -18.77
N LEU A 119 3.66 -11.68 -19.06
CA LEU A 119 2.99 -10.37 -19.00
C LEU A 119 3.03 -9.76 -17.61
N ASP A 120 2.84 -10.56 -16.55
CA ASP A 120 2.90 -10.06 -15.17
C ASP A 120 4.28 -9.45 -14.85
N GLN A 121 5.36 -10.06 -15.34
CA GLN A 121 6.70 -9.50 -15.21
C GLN A 121 6.88 -8.21 -16.03
N VAL A 122 6.48 -8.22 -17.30
CA VAL A 122 6.61 -7.05 -18.19
C VAL A 122 5.82 -5.86 -17.64
N ILE A 123 4.58 -6.09 -17.19
CA ILE A 123 3.72 -5.05 -16.61
C ILE A 123 4.34 -4.50 -15.31
N ALA A 124 4.85 -5.38 -14.43
CA ALA A 124 5.50 -4.94 -13.21
C ALA A 124 6.75 -4.08 -13.50
N ASP A 125 7.55 -4.46 -14.50
CA ASP A 125 8.72 -3.69 -14.91
C ASP A 125 8.36 -2.35 -15.59
N ASP A 126 7.27 -2.31 -16.36
CA ASP A 126 6.74 -1.07 -16.94
C ASP A 126 6.24 -0.10 -15.86
N ILE A 127 5.52 -0.60 -14.85
CA ILE A 127 5.06 0.22 -13.71
C ILE A 127 6.28 0.75 -12.94
N ARG A 128 7.24 -0.12 -12.63
CA ARG A 128 8.47 0.25 -11.90
C ARG A 128 9.30 1.30 -12.64
N SER A 129 9.28 1.29 -13.97
CA SER A 129 10.00 2.26 -14.81
C SER A 129 9.19 3.51 -15.17
N GLY A 130 7.94 3.62 -14.67
CA GLY A 130 7.06 4.76 -14.95
C GLY A 130 6.52 4.81 -16.38
N ARG A 131 6.61 3.71 -17.15
CA ARG A 131 6.06 3.63 -18.52
C ARG A 131 4.56 3.34 -18.56
N ARG A 132 3.99 2.85 -17.46
CA ARG A 132 2.59 2.48 -17.34
C ARG A 132 2.06 2.83 -15.95
N ASN A 133 0.76 3.13 -15.88
CA ASN A 133 0.04 3.29 -14.62
C ASN A 133 -0.08 1.96 -13.86
N PRO A 134 -0.41 1.97 -12.56
CA PRO A 134 -0.86 0.77 -11.86
C PRO A 134 -1.92 0.03 -12.68
N THR A 135 -1.80 -1.29 -12.78
CA THR A 135 -2.64 -2.08 -13.70
C THR A 135 -3.46 -3.08 -12.91
N PHE A 136 -4.77 -3.09 -13.16
CA PHE A 136 -5.65 -4.16 -12.73
C PHE A 136 -5.89 -5.12 -13.90
N ARG A 137 -5.57 -6.39 -13.71
CA ARG A 137 -5.65 -7.40 -14.76
C ARG A 137 -6.31 -8.66 -14.22
N ILE A 138 -7.25 -9.17 -15.01
CA ILE A 138 -7.85 -10.50 -14.83
C ILE A 138 -7.41 -11.35 -16.02
N TRP A 139 -7.23 -12.65 -15.80
CA TRP A 139 -6.79 -13.60 -16.82
C TRP A 139 -7.65 -14.84 -16.84
N GLU A 140 -7.82 -15.37 -18.06
CA GLU A 140 -8.41 -16.67 -18.37
C GLU A 140 -7.35 -17.48 -19.11
N TRP A 141 -7.39 -18.80 -18.99
CA TRP A 141 -6.46 -19.70 -19.65
C TRP A 141 -7.20 -20.92 -20.18
N ASP A 142 -6.59 -21.62 -21.14
CA ASP A 142 -7.13 -22.86 -21.73
C ASP A 142 -6.09 -24.00 -21.82
N ASP A 143 -4.87 -23.78 -21.32
CA ASP A 143 -3.84 -24.81 -21.25
C ASP A 143 -3.52 -25.24 -19.81
N PRO A 144 -3.46 -26.56 -19.55
CA PRO A 144 -3.11 -27.07 -18.23
C PRO A 144 -1.65 -26.72 -17.89
N ALA A 145 -1.43 -26.23 -16.68
CA ALA A 145 -0.11 -25.84 -16.23
C ALA A 145 0.10 -26.01 -14.72
N VAL A 146 1.36 -26.15 -14.33
CA VAL A 146 1.82 -25.97 -12.95
C VAL A 146 2.70 -24.73 -12.90
N VAL A 147 2.24 -23.72 -12.17
CA VAL A 147 2.98 -22.46 -11.99
C VAL A 147 3.74 -22.49 -10.67
N ILE A 148 5.06 -22.55 -10.74
CA ILE A 148 5.94 -22.56 -9.56
C ILE A 148 6.46 -21.15 -9.25
N GLY A 149 6.65 -20.87 -7.95
CA GLY A 149 7.25 -19.62 -7.49
C GLY A 149 8.70 -19.47 -7.91
N SER A 150 9.21 -18.24 -7.90
CA SER A 150 10.54 -17.87 -8.38
C SER A 150 11.68 -18.70 -7.78
N PHE A 151 11.61 -19.06 -6.50
CA PHE A 151 12.65 -19.81 -5.78
C PHE A 151 12.35 -21.31 -5.58
N GLN A 152 11.24 -21.82 -6.10
CA GLN A 152 10.86 -23.22 -5.88
C GLN A 152 11.64 -24.20 -6.78
N SER A 153 11.96 -25.38 -6.25
CA SER A 153 12.59 -26.47 -6.98
C SER A 153 11.57 -27.24 -7.82
N VAL A 154 11.76 -27.28 -9.15
CA VAL A 154 10.87 -28.05 -10.05
C VAL A 154 10.75 -29.51 -9.61
N ARG A 155 11.87 -30.13 -9.24
CA ARG A 155 11.92 -31.55 -8.85
C ARG A 155 11.16 -31.87 -7.55
N ASN A 156 10.98 -30.88 -6.68
CA ASN A 156 10.29 -31.07 -5.41
C ASN A 156 8.78 -30.79 -5.52
N GLU A 157 8.40 -29.91 -6.45
CA GLU A 157 7.02 -29.44 -6.60
C GLU A 157 6.25 -30.20 -7.68
N VAL A 158 6.96 -30.75 -8.68
CA VAL A 158 6.33 -31.30 -9.87
C VAL A 158 6.90 -32.68 -10.18
N ASP A 159 6.01 -33.64 -10.43
CA ASP A 159 6.34 -34.88 -11.12
C ASP A 159 6.40 -34.60 -12.63
N PRO A 160 7.60 -34.55 -13.24
CA PRO A 160 7.73 -34.21 -14.65
C PRO A 160 7.17 -35.30 -15.58
N GLY A 161 7.14 -36.55 -15.13
CA GLY A 161 6.59 -37.66 -15.89
C GLY A 161 5.07 -37.55 -16.01
N ASN A 162 4.40 -37.30 -14.88
CA ASN A 162 2.96 -37.04 -14.89
C ASN A 162 2.61 -35.74 -15.61
N ALA A 163 3.38 -34.66 -15.42
CA ALA A 163 3.15 -33.41 -16.14
C ALA A 163 3.18 -33.62 -17.66
N ALA A 164 4.20 -34.31 -18.18
CA ALA A 164 4.29 -34.64 -19.60
C ALA A 164 3.15 -35.56 -20.06
N LYS A 165 2.82 -36.59 -19.28
CA LYS A 165 1.76 -37.57 -19.59
C LYS A 165 0.39 -36.90 -19.72
N PHE A 166 0.09 -35.92 -18.88
CA PHE A 166 -1.21 -35.22 -18.86
C PHE A 166 -1.18 -33.86 -19.59
N GLY A 167 -0.09 -33.53 -20.29
CA GLY A 167 0.01 -32.31 -21.09
C GLY A 167 0.21 -31.02 -20.30
N PHE A 168 0.55 -31.11 -19.01
CA PHE A 168 0.80 -29.94 -18.16
C PHE A 168 2.13 -29.28 -18.50
N LYS A 169 2.09 -27.97 -18.73
CA LYS A 169 3.30 -27.15 -18.83
C LYS A 169 3.80 -26.78 -17.43
N VAL A 170 5.11 -26.75 -17.24
CA VAL A 170 5.71 -26.23 -15.99
C VAL A 170 6.23 -24.82 -16.25
N VAL A 171 5.64 -23.83 -15.59
CA VAL A 171 5.92 -22.40 -15.80
C VAL A 171 6.43 -21.80 -14.50
N ARG A 172 7.46 -20.94 -14.54
CA ARG A 172 7.97 -20.23 -13.37
C ARG A 172 7.52 -18.78 -13.40
N ARG A 173 6.92 -18.30 -12.31
CA ARG A 173 6.53 -16.88 -12.16
C ARG A 173 7.59 -16.04 -11.46
N ILE A 174 7.55 -14.73 -11.71
CA ILE A 174 8.49 -13.75 -11.15
C ILE A 174 8.35 -13.60 -9.63
N SER A 175 7.14 -13.83 -9.09
CA SER A 175 6.86 -13.74 -7.66
C SER A 175 7.21 -15.04 -6.91
N GLY A 176 7.41 -14.90 -5.59
CA GLY A 176 7.58 -16.03 -4.68
C GLY A 176 6.27 -16.78 -4.39
N GLY A 177 6.25 -17.55 -3.31
CA GLY A 177 5.12 -18.37 -2.87
C GLY A 177 5.16 -19.81 -3.38
N GLY A 178 4.08 -20.57 -3.14
CA GLY A 178 3.97 -21.99 -3.46
C GLY A 178 3.61 -22.29 -4.94
N ALA A 179 3.53 -23.57 -5.27
CA ALA A 179 3.12 -24.01 -6.59
C ALA A 179 1.59 -23.92 -6.74
N MET A 180 1.12 -23.53 -7.92
CA MET A 180 -0.30 -23.49 -8.27
C MET A 180 -0.59 -24.49 -9.38
N TYR A 181 -1.62 -25.28 -9.19
CA TYR A 181 -2.17 -26.17 -10.21
C TYR A 181 -3.23 -25.42 -11.01
N MET A 182 -3.04 -25.36 -12.32
CA MET A 182 -3.96 -24.73 -13.28
C MET A 182 -4.50 -25.83 -14.19
N PRO A 183 -5.75 -26.30 -13.97
CA PRO A 183 -6.35 -27.34 -14.78
C PRO A 183 -6.62 -26.90 -16.22
#